data_AF-A0A3C0VF85-F1
#
_entry.id   AF-A0A3C0VF85-F1
#
_cell.length_a   1.000
_cell.length_b   1.000
_cell.length_c   1.000
_cell.angle_alpha   90.00
_cell.angle_beta   90.00
_cell.angle_gamma   90.00
#
_symmetry.space_group_name_H-M   'P 1'
#
loop_
_entity.id
_entity.type
_entity.pdbx_description
1 polymer ?
#
loop_
_entity_poly.entity_id
_entity_poly.type
_entity_poly.pdbx_seq_one_letter_code
_entity_poly.pdbx_strand_id
1 'polypeptide(L)'
;RHDVVGEHSVAHCPTVGRYVMLYNSSAPRGIVMRSASRPWGPWSDAEIVFDPWKDKGYGRFMHRVNLLGGKDDGLADPGRALQPGGEYGPYIMARYTTGDANGCRIFYTMSTWNPYQVVVMRTDLKLE
;
A
#
# COMPACT_ATOMS: atom_id res chain seq x y z
N ARG A 1 -3.88 -7.46 -16.81
CA ARG A 1 -4.95 -6.45 -16.62
C ARG A 1 -5.39 -6.50 -15.16
N HIS A 2 -5.57 -5.36 -14.50
CA HIS A 2 -6.18 -5.27 -13.17
C HIS A 2 -7.56 -4.66 -13.35
N ASP A 3 -8.62 -5.40 -13.02
CA ASP A 3 -9.99 -4.89 -13.12
C ASP A 3 -10.45 -4.18 -11.84
N VAL A 4 -9.57 -4.10 -10.84
CA VAL A 4 -9.80 -3.46 -9.54
C VAL A 4 -8.64 -2.55 -9.22
N VAL A 5 -8.88 -1.24 -9.38
CA VAL A 5 -7.95 -0.15 -9.11
C VAL A 5 -8.72 0.93 -8.37
N GLY A 6 -8.24 1.30 -7.19
CA GLY A 6 -8.83 2.34 -6.35
C GLY A 6 -7.78 3.35 -5.86
N GLU A 7 -8.25 4.58 -5.62
CA GLU A 7 -7.54 5.65 -4.91
C GLU A 7 -6.07 5.82 -5.30
N HIS A 8 -5.80 5.70 -6.60
CA HIS A 8 -4.45 5.67 -7.13
C HIS A 8 -3.72 7.02 -6.99
N SER A 9 -2.40 6.96 -6.89
CA SER A 9 -1.53 8.12 -7.02
C SER A 9 -0.39 7.81 -7.99
N VAL A 10 0.04 8.82 -8.75
CA VAL A 10 1.16 8.72 -9.70
C VAL A 10 2.13 9.85 -9.42
N ALA A 11 3.42 9.54 -9.34
CA ALA A 11 4.47 10.53 -9.20
C ALA A 11 5.69 10.15 -10.05
N HIS A 12 6.39 11.16 -10.58
CA HIS A 12 7.72 10.97 -11.12
C HIS A 12 8.73 10.83 -9.98
N CYS A 13 9.55 9.78 -10.00
CA CYS A 13 10.67 9.57 -9.10
C CYS A 13 11.98 9.90 -9.85
N PRO A 14 12.56 11.10 -9.65
CA PRO A 14 13.69 11.56 -10.46
C PRO A 14 14.94 10.69 -10.32
N THR A 15 15.22 10.18 -9.11
CA THR A 15 16.41 9.37 -8.83
C THR A 15 16.38 8.01 -9.55
N VAL A 16 15.18 7.46 -9.78
CA VAL A 16 14.97 6.22 -10.54
C VAL A 16 14.73 6.50 -12.02
N GLY A 17 14.37 7.73 -12.39
CA GLY A 17 14.02 8.11 -13.76
C GLY A 17 12.75 7.43 -14.27
N ARG A 18 11.78 7.20 -13.37
CA ARG A 18 10.53 6.48 -13.66
C ARG A 18 9.34 7.18 -13.01
N TYR A 19 8.18 7.08 -13.66
CA TYR A 19 6.90 7.29 -13.01
C TYR A 19 6.56 6.05 -12.18
N VAL A 20 6.08 6.27 -10.96
CA VAL A 20 5.59 5.24 -10.04
C VAL A 20 4.12 5.51 -9.81
N MET A 21 3.30 4.48 -9.96
CA MET A 21 1.89 4.45 -9.61
C MET A 21 1.72 3.54 -8.41
N LEU A 22 1.01 4.01 -7.38
CA LEU A 22 0.47 3.17 -6.30
C LEU A 22 -1.05 3.19 -6.35
N TYR A 23 -1.68 2.06 -6.04
CA TYR A 23 -3.14 1.95 -5.92
C TYR A 23 -3.53 0.82 -4.98
N ASN A 24 -4.69 0.91 -4.32
CA ASN A 24 -5.25 -0.23 -3.61
C ASN A 24 -6.06 -1.10 -4.56
N SER A 25 -6.06 -2.40 -4.27
CA SER A 25 -6.71 -3.42 -5.08
C SER A 25 -7.26 -4.52 -4.18
N SER A 26 -8.37 -5.12 -4.59
CA SER A 26 -8.92 -6.32 -3.97
C SER A 26 -8.44 -7.61 -4.63
N ALA A 27 -7.91 -7.55 -5.86
CA ALA A 27 -7.42 -8.69 -6.62
C ALA A 27 -6.20 -8.32 -7.51
N PRO A 28 -4.97 -8.64 -7.07
CA PRO A 28 -4.56 -9.02 -5.71
C PRO A 28 -4.95 -8.00 -4.64
N ARG A 29 -5.16 -8.49 -3.42
CA ARG A 29 -5.33 -7.67 -2.21
C ARG A 29 -4.02 -6.95 -1.89
N GLY A 30 -4.10 -5.66 -1.55
CA GLY A 30 -2.94 -4.90 -1.07
C GLY A 30 -2.83 -3.52 -1.69
N ILE A 31 -1.71 -2.87 -1.39
CA ILE A 31 -1.19 -1.74 -2.15
C ILE A 31 -0.30 -2.30 -3.26
N VAL A 32 -0.61 -1.91 -4.48
CA VAL A 32 0.04 -2.39 -5.69
C VAL A 32 0.79 -1.24 -6.35
N MET A 33 1.98 -1.53 -6.84
CA MET A 33 2.87 -0.63 -7.55
C MET A 33 2.97 -1.03 -9.01
N ARG A 34 3.06 -0.01 -9.86
CA ARG A 34 3.51 -0.12 -11.26
C ARG A 34 4.48 1.03 -11.57
N SER A 35 5.38 0.80 -12.51
CA SER A 35 6.30 1.84 -12.98
C SER A 35 6.26 2.01 -14.50
N ALA A 36 6.63 3.19 -15.00
CA ALA A 36 6.73 3.48 -16.42
C ALA A 36 7.77 4.55 -16.71
N SER A 37 8.30 4.58 -17.93
CA SER A 37 9.17 5.68 -18.40
C SER A 37 8.38 6.94 -18.78
N ARG A 38 7.06 6.83 -18.99
CA ARG A 38 6.15 7.92 -19.38
C ARG A 38 4.93 7.92 -18.46
N PRO A 39 4.27 9.08 -18.24
CA PRO A 39 3.14 9.16 -17.31
C PRO A 39 1.89 8.40 -17.77
N TRP A 40 1.83 7.94 -19.03
CA TRP A 40 0.74 7.13 -19.59
C TRP A 40 1.17 5.68 -19.93
N GLY A 41 2.37 5.26 -19.54
CA GLY A 41 2.87 3.91 -19.79
C GLY A 41 3.69 3.75 -21.09
N PRO A 42 3.96 2.50 -21.52
CA PRO A 42 3.43 1.26 -20.96
C PRO A 42 3.86 1.06 -19.50
N TRP A 43 2.91 0.63 -18.68
CA TRP A 43 3.15 0.34 -17.25
C TRP A 43 3.74 -1.05 -17.11
N SER A 44 4.65 -1.22 -16.15
CA SER A 44 5.22 -2.51 -15.76
C SER A 44 4.14 -3.47 -15.28
N ASP A 45 4.53 -4.73 -15.09
CA ASP A 45 3.75 -5.68 -14.32
C ASP A 45 3.49 -5.18 -12.89
N ALA A 46 2.46 -5.76 -12.28
CA ALA A 46 2.00 -5.38 -10.95
C ALA A 46 2.93 -5.93 -9.88
N GLU A 47 3.33 -5.10 -8.93
CA GLU A 47 4.09 -5.52 -7.76
C GLU A 47 3.32 -5.18 -6.48
N ILE A 48 3.11 -6.14 -5.58
CA ILE A 48 2.44 -5.86 -4.31
C ILE A 48 3.48 -5.29 -3.35
N VAL A 49 3.32 -4.02 -2.97
CA VAL A 49 4.26 -3.30 -2.08
C VAL A 49 3.79 -3.26 -0.63
N PHE A 50 2.55 -3.66 -0.38
CA PHE A 50 2.02 -3.96 0.94
C PHE A 50 0.87 -4.97 0.84
N ASP A 51 1.00 -6.10 1.53
CA ASP A 51 -0.04 -7.09 1.79
C ASP A 51 -0.34 -7.11 3.29
N PRO A 52 -1.58 -6.81 3.74
CA PRO A 52 -1.91 -6.69 5.16
C PRO A 52 -1.61 -7.92 6.01
N TRP A 53 -1.64 -9.12 5.41
CA TRP A 53 -1.34 -10.36 6.10
C TRP A 53 0.17 -10.62 6.12
N LYS A 54 0.82 -10.55 4.95
CA LYS A 54 2.26 -10.87 4.84
C LYS A 54 3.13 -9.84 5.56
N ASP A 55 2.76 -8.55 5.46
CA ASP A 55 3.51 -7.43 6.03
C ASP A 55 3.04 -7.05 7.44
N LYS A 56 2.25 -7.91 8.07
CA LYS A 56 1.83 -7.79 9.48
C LYS A 56 1.06 -6.48 9.77
N GLY A 57 0.22 -6.04 8.85
CA GLY A 57 -0.70 -4.92 9.10
C GLY A 57 -1.77 -5.29 10.13
N TYR A 58 -2.41 -6.42 9.91
CA TYR A 58 -3.45 -6.94 10.79
C TYR A 58 -2.92 -7.28 12.19
N GLY A 59 -3.61 -6.78 13.21
CA GLY A 59 -3.24 -6.93 14.62
C GLY A 59 -2.07 -6.05 15.08
N ARG A 60 -1.57 -5.14 14.22
CA ARG A 60 -0.54 -4.14 14.59
C ARG A 60 -1.03 -2.72 14.47
N PHE A 61 -1.56 -2.37 13.30
CA PHE A 61 -2.14 -1.05 13.04
C PHE A 61 -3.41 -1.12 12.19
N MET A 62 -3.82 -2.33 11.77
CA MET A 62 -5.11 -2.62 11.14
C MET A 62 -5.84 -3.66 11.98
N HIS A 63 -7.13 -3.48 12.20
CA HIS A 63 -7.93 -4.39 13.00
C HIS A 63 -8.12 -5.74 12.30
N ARG A 64 -7.89 -6.81 13.05
CA ARG A 64 -8.10 -8.20 12.66
C ARG A 64 -9.33 -8.73 13.38
N VAL A 65 -10.39 -9.02 12.62
CA VAL A 65 -11.59 -9.64 13.20
C VAL A 65 -11.26 -11.01 13.76
N ASN A 66 -11.73 -11.27 14.98
CA ASN A 66 -11.61 -12.56 15.63
C ASN A 66 -12.99 -13.21 15.80
N LEU A 67 -13.41 -13.96 14.78
CA LEU A 67 -14.75 -14.58 14.76
C LEU A 67 -14.89 -15.78 15.72
N LEU A 68 -13.80 -16.29 16.27
CA LEU A 68 -13.78 -17.48 17.14
C LEU A 68 -13.49 -17.15 18.61
N GLY A 69 -13.57 -15.87 19.00
CA GLY A 69 -13.51 -15.46 20.42
C GLY A 69 -12.11 -15.47 21.04
N GLY A 70 -11.05 -15.28 20.26
CA GLY A 70 -9.70 -15.11 20.79
C GLY A 70 -9.38 -13.67 21.24
N LYS A 71 -8.11 -13.43 21.61
CA LYS A 71 -7.64 -12.13 22.10
C LYS A 71 -7.92 -11.00 21.09
N ASP A 72 -8.56 -9.94 21.59
CA ASP A 72 -8.76 -8.68 20.88
C ASP A 72 -7.41 -8.00 20.63
N ASP A 73 -7.23 -7.44 19.43
CA ASP A 73 -6.04 -6.66 19.11
C ASP A 73 -6.12 -5.23 19.66
N GLY A 74 -7.29 -4.78 20.12
CA GLY A 74 -7.52 -3.46 20.68
C GLY A 74 -7.47 -2.34 19.63
N LEU A 75 -7.55 -2.68 18.35
CA LEU A 75 -7.43 -1.73 17.23
C LEU A 75 -8.79 -1.36 16.63
N ALA A 76 -9.88 -2.04 16.97
CA ALA A 76 -11.18 -1.72 16.42
C ALA A 76 -11.68 -0.34 16.85
N ASP A 77 -12.17 0.45 15.90
CA ASP A 77 -12.95 1.65 16.20
C ASP A 77 -14.23 1.26 16.99
N PRO A 78 -14.76 2.17 17.83
CA PRO A 78 -16.01 1.95 18.53
C PRO A 78 -17.13 1.50 17.59
N GLY A 79 -17.76 0.36 17.91
CA GLY A 79 -18.83 -0.23 17.10
C GLY A 79 -18.38 -1.00 15.85
N ARG A 80 -17.07 -1.18 15.63
CA ARG A 80 -16.52 -1.89 14.45
C ARG A 80 -15.74 -3.16 14.77
N ALA A 81 -15.89 -3.74 15.97
CA ALA A 81 -15.15 -4.93 16.40
C ALA A 81 -15.37 -6.19 15.52
N LEU A 82 -16.44 -6.22 14.70
CA LEU A 82 -16.73 -7.31 13.76
C LEU A 82 -16.39 -6.98 12.30
N GLN A 83 -15.82 -5.80 12.02
CA GLN A 83 -15.47 -5.35 10.67
C GLN A 83 -13.95 -5.36 10.49
N PRO A 84 -13.37 -6.04 9.48
CA PRO A 84 -11.93 -6.08 9.33
C PRO A 84 -11.37 -4.70 8.95
N GLY A 85 -10.11 -4.45 9.30
CA GLY A 85 -9.36 -3.34 8.74
C GLY A 85 -9.17 -3.50 7.24
N GLY A 86 -8.78 -2.41 6.59
CA GLY A 86 -8.47 -2.43 5.17
C GLY A 86 -7.58 -1.26 4.79
N GLU A 87 -6.62 -1.55 3.93
CA GLU A 87 -5.69 -0.61 3.33
C GLU A 87 -6.32 0.06 2.10
N TYR A 88 -6.19 1.38 2.01
CA TYR A 88 -6.61 2.17 0.86
C TYR A 88 -5.89 3.51 0.80
N GLY A 89 -6.02 4.22 -0.33
CA GLY A 89 -5.47 5.56 -0.52
C GLY A 89 -3.95 5.67 -0.36
N PRO A 90 -3.15 4.92 -1.15
CA PRO A 90 -1.70 5.03 -1.12
C PRO A 90 -1.23 6.28 -1.88
N TYR A 91 -0.95 7.37 -1.16
CA TYR A 91 -0.50 8.64 -1.76
C TYR A 91 1.02 8.81 -1.66
N ILE A 92 1.70 8.81 -2.80
CA ILE A 92 3.16 8.89 -2.88
C ILE A 92 3.68 10.24 -2.36
N MET A 93 4.63 10.20 -1.44
CA MET A 93 5.38 11.37 -1.00
C MET A 93 6.68 11.50 -1.81
N ALA A 94 6.54 11.93 -3.06
CA ALA A 94 7.60 11.86 -4.08
C ALA A 94 8.94 12.48 -3.65
N ARG A 95 8.90 13.57 -2.87
CA ARG A 95 10.10 14.27 -2.38
C ARG A 95 11.00 13.44 -1.46
N TYR A 96 10.48 12.35 -0.87
CA TYR A 96 11.22 11.45 0.00
C TYR A 96 11.59 10.12 -0.66
N THR A 97 11.04 9.86 -1.86
CA THR A 97 11.35 8.66 -2.61
C THR A 97 12.75 8.78 -3.21
N THR A 98 13.58 7.78 -3.01
CA THR A 98 14.98 7.72 -3.48
C THR A 98 15.22 6.40 -4.19
N GLY A 99 16.20 6.33 -5.09
CA GLY A 99 16.59 5.07 -5.70
C GLY A 99 17.86 5.20 -6.52
N ASP A 100 18.39 4.06 -6.92
CA ASP A 100 19.60 3.92 -7.71
C ASP A 100 19.48 2.69 -8.65
N ALA A 101 20.60 2.26 -9.22
CA ALA A 101 20.63 1.10 -10.11
C ALA A 101 20.21 -0.22 -9.42
N ASN A 102 20.21 -0.29 -8.09
CA ASN A 102 19.95 -1.50 -7.31
C ASN A 102 18.53 -1.53 -6.72
N GLY A 103 17.79 -0.42 -6.75
CA GLY A 103 16.48 -0.39 -6.11
C GLY A 103 15.88 1.00 -5.91
N CYS A 104 14.72 1.01 -5.24
CA CYS A 104 13.97 2.22 -4.91
C CYS A 104 13.37 2.11 -3.51
N ARG A 105 13.48 3.18 -2.73
CA ARG A 105 12.76 3.38 -1.49
C ARG A 105 11.62 4.35 -1.74
N ILE A 106 10.39 3.90 -1.56
CA ILE A 106 9.17 4.69 -1.74
C ILE A 106 8.58 5.00 -0.37
N PHE A 107 8.26 6.27 -0.15
CA PHE A 107 7.46 6.71 0.99
C PHE A 107 6.08 7.14 0.50
N TYR A 108 5.05 6.74 1.22
CA TYR A 108 3.66 7.08 0.90
C TYR A 108 2.82 7.09 2.17
N THR A 109 1.72 7.84 2.17
CA THR A 109 0.69 7.67 3.19
C THR A 109 -0.24 6.55 2.77
N MET A 110 -0.78 5.81 3.71
CA MET A 110 -1.82 4.81 3.49
C MET A 110 -2.89 4.98 4.56
N SER A 111 -4.15 4.93 4.15
CA SER A 111 -5.28 5.00 5.07
C SER A 111 -5.71 3.59 5.48
N THR A 112 -6.23 3.47 6.70
CA THR A 112 -6.79 2.23 7.25
C THR A 112 -8.30 2.41 7.49
N TRP A 113 -9.10 1.36 7.24
CA TRP A 113 -10.57 1.43 7.40
C TRP A 113 -10.98 1.19 8.86
N ASN A 114 -10.28 0.30 9.54
CA ASN A 114 -10.50 -0.01 10.93
C ASN A 114 -9.14 -0.32 11.59
N PRO A 115 -8.64 0.52 12.50
CA PRO A 115 -9.20 1.82 12.86
C PRO A 115 -9.10 2.82 11.70
N TYR A 116 -9.92 3.86 11.69
CA TYR A 116 -9.85 4.90 10.66
C TYR A 116 -8.66 5.83 10.92
N GLN A 117 -7.52 5.56 10.29
CA GLN A 117 -6.25 6.26 10.54
C GLN A 117 -5.48 6.49 9.23
N VAL A 118 -4.45 7.32 9.29
CA VAL A 118 -3.45 7.48 8.23
C VAL A 118 -2.08 7.11 8.78
N VAL A 119 -1.40 6.20 8.11
CA VAL A 119 -0.04 5.75 8.46
C VAL A 119 0.96 6.16 7.38
N VAL A 120 2.18 6.46 7.80
CA VAL A 120 3.31 6.65 6.89
C VAL A 120 3.96 5.31 6.63
N MET A 121 4.04 4.95 5.35
CA MET A 121 4.60 3.69 4.87
C MET A 121 5.94 3.92 4.19
N ARG A 122 6.81 2.91 4.29
CA ARG A 122 8.06 2.80 3.55
C ARG A 122 8.11 1.43 2.90
N THR A 123 8.35 1.39 1.60
CA THR A 123 8.68 0.15 0.88
C THR A 123 10.08 0.30 0.28
N ASP A 124 10.94 -0.68 0.53
CA ASP A 124 12.25 -0.82 -0.08
C ASP A 124 12.16 -1.90 -1.18
N LEU A 125 12.21 -1.47 -2.44
CA LEU A 125 12.20 -2.32 -3.62
C LEU A 125 13.63 -2.58 -4.08
N LYS A 126 13.92 -3.83 -4.44
CA LYS A 126 15.19 -4.20 -5.06
C LYS A 126 14.95 -4.53 -6.52
N LEU A 127 15.83 -4.02 -7.38
CA LEU A 127 15.89 -4.46 -8.77
C LEU A 127 16.77 -5.72 -8.79
N GLU A 128 16.19 -6.85 -9.20
CA GLU A 128 16.95 -8.09 -9.47
C GLU A 128 17.74 -7.98 -10.78
#